data_AF-A0A959EHS5-F1
#
_entry.id   AF-A0A959EHS5-F1
#
_cell.length_a   1.000
_cell.length_b   1.000
_cell.length_c   1.000
_cell.angle_alpha   90.00
_cell.angle_beta   90.00
_cell.angle_gamma   90.00
#
_symmetry.space_group_name_H-M   'P 1'
#
loop_
_entity.id
_entity.type
_entity.pdbx_description
1 polymer ?
#
loop_
_entity_poly.entity_id
_entity_poly.type
_entity_poly.pdbx_seq_one_letter_code
_entity_poly.pdbx_strand_id
1 'polypeptide(L)'
;MTQAEVAAAVRTILIQHFHIQAEQFSWELPLEALHEDFKILGYLVFLEQLLHQRFGKKIPLLENCSTAFHTAQDIVKLTMNEL
;
A
#
# COMPACT_ATOMS: atom_id res chain seq x y z
N MET A 1 1.88 -9.06 -14.69
CA MET A 1 0.83 -8.03 -14.53
C MET A 1 1.38 -6.69 -15.00
N THR A 2 0.53 -5.77 -15.41
CA THR A 2 0.91 -4.41 -15.78
C THR A 2 0.92 -3.50 -14.55
N GLN A 3 1.68 -2.40 -14.60
CA GLN A 3 1.70 -1.40 -13.53
C GLN A 3 0.31 -0.84 -13.22
N ALA A 4 -0.54 -0.67 -14.24
CA ALA A 4 -1.91 -0.19 -14.07
C ALA A 4 -2.79 -1.18 -13.28
N GLU A 5 -2.64 -2.48 -13.52
CA GLU A 5 -3.36 -3.53 -12.77
C GLU A 5 -2.92 -3.58 -11.30
N VAL A 6 -1.61 -3.46 -11.06
CA VAL A 6 -1.07 -3.42 -9.69
C VAL A 6 -1.52 -2.16 -8.97
N ALA A 7 -1.44 -1.00 -9.62
CA ALA A 7 -1.94 0.26 -9.06
C ALA A 7 -3.44 0.18 -8.72
N ALA A 8 -4.26 -0.36 -9.62
CA ALA A 8 -5.68 -0.55 -9.36
C ALA A 8 -5.91 -1.45 -8.14
N ALA A 9 -5.20 -2.57 -8.04
CA ALA A 9 -5.32 -3.49 -6.90
C ALA A 9 -4.86 -2.86 -5.58
N VAL A 10 -3.71 -2.17 -5.56
CA VAL A 10 -3.20 -1.46 -4.37
C VAL A 10 -4.19 -0.39 -3.91
N ARG A 11 -4.72 0.42 -4.84
CA ARG A 11 -5.74 1.44 -4.53
C ARG A 11 -6.99 0.81 -3.92
N THR A 12 -7.49 -0.28 -4.51
CA THR A 12 -8.65 -1.01 -3.98
C THR A 12 -8.39 -1.52 -2.56
N ILE A 13 -7.22 -2.10 -2.31
CA ILE A 13 -6.85 -2.58 -0.97
C ILE A 13 -6.84 -1.44 0.04
N LEU A 14 -6.20 -0.32 -0.30
CA LEU A 14 -6.11 0.86 0.57
C LEU A 14 -7.49 1.44 0.89
N ILE A 15 -8.33 1.63 -0.13
CA ILE A 15 -9.69 2.18 0.06
C ILE A 15 -10.57 1.23 0.89
N GLN A 16 -10.58 -0.07 0.56
CA GLN A 16 -11.52 -1.02 1.16
C GLN A 16 -11.11 -1.46 2.57
N HIS A 17 -9.82 -1.59 2.85
CA HIS A 17 -9.35 -2.14 4.13
C HIS A 17 -8.88 -1.08 5.13
N PHE A 18 -8.54 0.12 4.66
CA PHE A 18 -8.08 1.23 5.51
C PHE A 18 -9.10 2.37 5.56
N HIS A 19 -10.32 2.15 5.05
CA HIS A 19 -11.43 3.10 5.06
C HIS A 19 -11.11 4.49 4.49
N ILE A 20 -10.13 4.57 3.59
CA ILE A 20 -9.76 5.80 2.89
C ILE A 20 -10.86 6.12 1.88
N GLN A 21 -11.50 7.29 2.03
CA GLN A 21 -12.48 7.75 1.04
C GLN A 21 -11.82 7.89 -0.33
N ALA A 22 -12.50 7.46 -1.38
CA ALA A 22 -11.94 7.43 -2.73
C ALA A 22 -11.52 8.82 -3.24
N GLU A 23 -12.18 9.86 -2.72
CA GLU A 23 -11.95 11.28 -3.00
C GLU A 23 -10.77 11.86 -2.21
N GLN A 24 -10.43 11.26 -1.06
CA GLN A 24 -9.29 11.66 -0.22
C GLN A 24 -8.02 10.89 -0.55
N PHE A 25 -8.15 9.83 -1.35
CA PHE A 25 -7.02 9.03 -1.78
C PHE A 25 -6.05 9.86 -2.63
N SER A 26 -4.77 9.86 -2.25
CA SER A 26 -3.68 10.46 -3.02
C SER A 26 -2.54 9.48 -3.21
N TRP A 27 -1.97 9.47 -4.42
CA TRP A 27 -0.79 8.68 -4.76
C TRP A 27 0.52 9.27 -4.22
N GLU A 28 0.52 10.57 -3.93
CA GLU A 28 1.73 11.36 -3.67
C GLU A 28 1.92 11.70 -2.19
N LEU A 29 0.90 11.44 -1.35
CA LEU A 29 1.00 11.66 0.08
C LEU A 29 1.73 10.50 0.77
N PRO A 30 2.55 10.80 1.80
CA PRO A 30 3.04 9.78 2.71
C PRO A 30 1.88 8.97 3.30
N LEU A 31 2.11 7.68 3.53
CA LEU A 31 1.07 6.79 4.06
C LEU A 31 0.47 7.29 5.38
N GLU A 32 1.29 7.85 6.28
CA GLU A 32 0.81 8.41 7.55
C GLU A 32 -0.07 9.66 7.39
N ALA A 33 0.09 10.39 6.29
CA ALA A 33 -0.71 11.55 5.93
C ALA A 33 -1.95 11.14 5.12
N LEU A 34 -1.87 10.01 4.42
CA LEU A 34 -3.00 9.40 3.70
C LEU A 34 -4.03 8.83 4.68
N HIS A 35 -3.59 8.16 5.74
CA HIS A 35 -4.46 7.67 6.81
C HIS A 35 -3.72 7.52 8.14
N GLU A 36 -4.38 7.84 9.26
CA GLU A 36 -3.74 7.85 10.58
C GLU A 36 -3.31 6.45 11.06
N ASP A 37 -4.00 5.41 10.62
CA ASP A 37 -3.66 4.01 10.93
C ASP A 37 -2.22 3.64 10.55
N PHE A 38 -1.65 4.27 9.52
CA PHE A 38 -0.28 4.02 9.09
C PHE A 38 0.78 4.55 10.07
N LYS A 39 0.39 5.28 11.13
CA LYS A 39 1.27 5.60 12.26
C LYS A 39 1.54 4.38 13.15
N ILE A 40 0.68 3.36 13.07
CA ILE A 40 0.80 2.13 13.84
C ILE A 40 1.39 1.04 12.92
N LEU A 41 2.58 0.55 13.25
CA LEU A 41 3.31 -0.45 12.44
C LEU A 41 2.49 -1.71 12.13
N GLY A 42 1.55 -2.10 13.01
CA GLY A 42 0.64 -3.23 12.79
C GLY A 42 -0.21 -3.11 11.52
N TYR A 43 -0.54 -1.90 11.09
CA TYR A 43 -1.30 -1.67 9.85
C TYR A 43 -0.43 -1.85 8.61
N LEU A 44 0.88 -1.59 8.71
CA LEU A 44 1.81 -1.89 7.61
C LEU A 44 1.99 -3.40 7.44
N VAL A 45 2.06 -4.16 8.55
CA VAL A 45 2.04 -5.64 8.54
C VAL A 45 0.75 -6.14 7.88
N PHE A 46 -0.39 -5.55 8.27
CA PHE A 46 -1.68 -5.94 7.72
C PHE A 46 -1.76 -5.66 6.20
N LEU A 47 -1.25 -4.51 5.74
CA LEU A 47 -1.17 -4.21 4.31
C LEU A 47 -0.31 -5.24 3.56
N GLU A 48 0.85 -5.61 4.10
CA GLU A 48 1.72 -6.64 3.52
C GLU A 48 1.00 -7.98 3.39
N GLN A 49 0.20 -8.38 4.38
CA GLN A 49 -0.62 -9.59 4.31
C GLN A 49 -1.68 -9.51 3.22
N LEU A 50 -2.35 -8.37 3.05
CA LEU A 50 -3.36 -8.17 2.01
C LEU A 50 -2.74 -8.21 0.61
N LEU A 51 -1.56 -7.60 0.42
CA LEU A 51 -0.82 -7.69 -0.83
C LEU A 51 -0.41 -9.13 -1.12
N HIS A 52 0.08 -9.86 -0.12
CA HIS A 52 0.41 -11.27 -0.27
C HIS A 52 -0.82 -12.10 -0.67
N GLN A 53 -1.96 -11.93 -0.01
CA GLN A 53 -3.20 -12.60 -0.39
C GLN A 53 -3.63 -12.26 -1.83
N ARG A 54 -3.45 -11.01 -2.26
CA ARG A 54 -3.83 -10.56 -3.60
C ARG A 54 -2.92 -11.08 -4.71
N PHE A 55 -1.62 -11.15 -4.46
CA PHE A 55 -0.60 -11.40 -5.48
C PHE A 55 0.09 -12.75 -5.36
N GLY A 56 -0.10 -13.48 -4.26
CA GLY A 56 0.56 -14.77 -4.00
C GLY A 56 2.07 -14.65 -3.76
N LYS A 57 2.57 -13.45 -3.45
CA LYS A 57 3.99 -13.14 -3.23
C LYS A 57 4.16 -12.35 -1.94
N LYS A 58 5.24 -12.61 -1.19
CA LYS A 58 5.59 -11.77 -0.04
C LYS A 58 6.09 -10.42 -0.57
N ILE A 59 5.43 -9.33 -0.19
CA ILE A 59 5.84 -7.96 -0.54
C ILE A 59 6.38 -7.30 0.74
N PRO A 60 7.70 -7.23 0.96
CA PRO A 60 8.29 -6.87 2.25
C PRO A 60 8.20 -5.37 2.54
N LEU A 61 7.00 -4.89 2.89
CA LEU A 61 6.73 -3.47 3.15
C LEU A 61 7.46 -2.99 4.39
N LEU A 62 7.46 -3.76 5.48
CA LEU A 62 8.11 -3.35 6.73
C LEU A 62 9.62 -3.12 6.58
N GLU A 63 10.25 -3.88 5.69
CA GLU A 63 11.70 -3.83 5.47
C GLU A 63 12.09 -2.69 4.51
N ASN A 64 11.17 -2.26 3.64
CA ASN A 64 11.46 -1.35 2.52
C ASN A 64 10.64 -0.06 2.52
N CYS A 65 9.67 0.10 3.42
CA CYS A 65 8.81 1.26 3.49
C CYS A 65 8.78 1.84 4.91
N SER A 66 8.92 3.15 4.97
CA SER A 66 8.61 3.98 6.13
C SER A 66 7.37 4.80 5.81
N THR A 67 6.33 4.69 6.63
CA THR A 67 5.02 5.33 6.40
C THR A 67 5.08 6.85 6.43
N ALA A 68 6.14 7.43 7.01
CA ALA A 68 6.39 8.88 7.04
C ALA A 68 6.96 9.43 5.72
N PHE A 69 7.57 8.58 4.88
CA PHE A 69 8.25 9.03 3.66
C PHE A 69 7.73 8.38 2.39
N HIS A 70 7.23 7.14 2.50
CA HIS A 70 6.79 6.37 1.35
C HIS A 70 5.31 6.58 1.12
N THR A 71 4.94 6.54 -0.16
CA THR A 71 3.61 6.80 -0.65
C THR A 71 2.94 5.52 -1.15
N ALA A 72 1.65 5.60 -1.51
CA ALA A 72 0.96 4.52 -2.20
C ALA A 72 1.63 4.17 -3.54
N GLN A 73 2.27 5.13 -4.21
CA GLN A 73 3.00 4.87 -5.46
C GLN A 73 4.27 4.04 -5.22
N ASP A 74 4.92 4.19 -4.08
CA ASP A 74 6.10 3.41 -3.75
C ASP A 74 5.74 1.96 -3.41
N ILE A 75 4.59 1.73 -2.77
CA ILE A 75 4.04 0.38 -2.62
C ILE A 75 3.80 -0.28 -3.99
N VAL A 76 3.26 0.47 -4.97
CA VAL A 76 3.06 -0.07 -6.33
C VAL A 76 4.39 -0.45 -6.96
N LYS A 77 5.41 0.41 -6.88
CA LYS A 77 6.75 0.11 -7.41
C LYS A 77 7.35 -1.13 -6.75
N LEU A 78 7.29 -1.20 -5.42
CA LEU A 78 7.80 -2.35 -4.66
C LEU A 78 7.06 -3.63 -5.04
N THR A 79 5.73 -3.58 -5.13
CA THR A 79 4.92 -4.72 -5.56
C THR A 79 5.27 -5.17 -6.98
N MET A 80 5.47 -4.21 -7.91
CA MET A 80 5.89 -4.51 -9.27
C MET A 80 7.27 -5.17 -9.35
N ASN A 81 8.19 -4.86 -8.42
CA ASN A 81 9.53 -5.46 -8.41
C ASN A 81 9.54 -6.92 -7.93
N GLU A 82 8.54 -7.33 -7.14
CA GLU A 82 8.43 -8.68 -6.57
C GLU A 82 7.54 -9.64 -7.40
N LEU A 83 6.85 -9.10 -8.42
CA LEU A 83 5.95 -9.82 -9.32
C LEU A 83 6.68 -10.34 -10.57
#